data_AF-A0A240BX26-F1
#
_entry.id   AF-A0A240BX26-F1
#
_cell.length_a   1.000
_cell.length_b   1.000
_cell.length_c   1.000
_cell.angle_alpha   90.00
_cell.angle_beta   90.00
_cell.angle_gamma   90.00
#
_symmetry.space_group_name_H-M   'P 1'
#
loop_
_entity.id
_entity.type
_entity.pdbx_description
1 polymer ?
#
loop_
_entity_poly.entity_id
_entity_poly.type
_entity_poly.pdbx_seq_one_letter_code
_entity_poly.pdbx_strand_id
1 'polypeptide(L)'
;MTEKEYKQRNQFRLYVVALPYVLFGSIVALILTFDPRPIWLVTVFGVFMVYNVMATFAAFLFKYGKETLYLLFLTICIAGAFGFFINTLFKGLS
;
A
#
# COMPACT_ATOMS: atom_id res chain seq x y z
N MET A 1 6.73 -12.73 25.75
CA MET A 1 6.61 -11.44 25.07
C MET A 1 6.32 -10.41 26.14
N THR A 2 7.24 -9.47 26.37
CA THR A 2 7.06 -8.44 27.40
C THR A 2 6.08 -7.37 26.91
N GLU A 3 5.37 -6.69 27.81
CA GLU A 3 4.39 -5.65 27.47
C GLU A 3 4.96 -4.57 26.53
N LYS A 4 6.24 -4.22 26.70
CA LYS A 4 6.96 -3.25 25.86
C LYS A 4 7.12 -3.73 24.42
N GLU A 5 7.46 -5.01 24.22
CA GLU A 5 7.60 -5.62 22.88
C GLU A 5 6.24 -5.72 22.15
N TYR A 6 5.17 -6.04 22.91
CA TYR A 6 3.82 -6.07 22.35
C TYR A 6 3.36 -4.68 21.89
N LYS A 7 3.60 -3.66 22.72
CA LYS A 7 3.24 -2.26 22.41
C LYS A 7 4.01 -1.72 21.22
N GLN A 8 5.32 -2.00 21.12
CA GLN A 8 6.16 -1.58 20.00
C GLN A 8 5.71 -2.24 18.69
N ARG A 9 5.41 -3.54 18.72
CA ARG A 9 4.91 -4.26 17.55
C ARG A 9 3.52 -3.79 17.12
N ASN A 10 2.64 -3.45 18.07
CA ASN A 10 1.33 -2.89 17.76
C ASN A 10 1.40 -1.47 17.17
N GLN A 11 2.32 -0.63 17.67
CA GLN A 11 2.56 0.69 17.08
C GLN A 11 3.12 0.59 15.66
N PHE A 12 4.06 -0.33 15.41
CA PHE A 12 4.54 -0.61 14.06
C PHE A 12 3.37 -1.01 13.14
N ARG A 13 2.48 -1.90 13.59
CA ARG A 13 1.31 -2.33 12.81
C ARG A 13 0.36 -1.16 12.47
N LEU A 14 0.09 -0.29 13.43
CA LEU A 14 -0.81 0.85 13.21
C LEU A 14 -0.19 1.92 12.30
N TYR A 15 1.04 2.33 12.59
CA TYR A 15 1.64 3.48 11.91
C TYR A 15 2.33 3.14 10.59
N VAL A 16 2.86 1.93 10.44
CA VAL A 16 3.61 1.51 9.23
C VAL A 16 2.74 0.67 8.29
N VAL A 17 1.68 0.04 8.79
CA VAL A 17 0.79 -0.80 7.96
C VAL A 17 -0.59 -0.18 7.82
N ALA A 18 -1.33 0.09 8.89
CA ALA A 18 -2.72 0.52 8.73
C ALA A 18 -2.86 1.97 8.21
N LEU A 19 -2.17 2.91 8.85
CA LEU A 19 -2.31 4.35 8.58
C LEU A 19 -1.93 4.76 7.14
N PRO A 20 -0.82 4.28 6.55
CA PRO A 20 -0.45 4.62 5.17
C PRO A 20 -1.46 4.09 4.15
N TYR A 21 -2.02 2.91 4.38
CA TYR A 21 -3.02 2.32 3.48
C TYR A 21 -4.35 3.05 3.55
N VAL A 22 -4.78 3.50 4.74
CA VAL A 22 -5.98 4.33 4.91
C VAL A 22 -5.79 5.69 4.23
N LEU A 23 -4.62 6.33 4.40
CA LEU A 23 -4.31 7.58 3.72
C LEU A 23 -4.29 7.40 2.20
N PHE A 24 -3.65 6.33 1.70
CA PHE A 24 -3.62 6.03 0.27
C PHE A 24 -5.03 5.83 -0.30
N GLY A 25 -5.87 5.02 0.36
CA GLY A 25 -7.26 4.82 -0.07
C GLY A 25 -8.06 6.12 -0.09
N SER A 26 -7.85 6.98 0.91
CA SER A 26 -8.50 8.30 0.97
C SER A 26 -8.06 9.21 -0.17
N ILE A 27 -6.76 9.27 -0.48
CA ILE A 27 -6.23 10.06 -1.59
C ILE A 27 -6.76 9.55 -2.93
N VAL A 28 -6.77 8.22 -3.15
CA VAL A 28 -7.30 7.62 -4.37
C VAL A 28 -8.79 7.92 -4.52
N ALA A 29 -9.58 7.82 -3.44
CA ALA A 29 -11.00 8.16 -3.47
C ALA A 29 -11.24 9.62 -3.85
N LEU A 30 -10.43 10.55 -3.32
CA LEU A 30 -10.51 11.96 -3.68
C LEU A 30 -10.17 12.20 -5.16
N ILE A 31 -9.11 11.57 -5.68
CA ILE A 31 -8.73 11.66 -7.09
C ILE A 31 -9.86 11.16 -7.97
N LEU A 32 -10.45 10.01 -7.64
CA LEU A 32 -11.56 9.45 -8.42
C LEU A 32 -12.83 10.33 -8.38
N THR A 33 -13.05 11.07 -7.31
CA THR A 33 -14.24 11.92 -7.13
C THR A 33 -14.11 13.27 -7.86
N PHE A 34 -12.93 13.89 -7.80
CA PHE A 34 -12.76 15.26 -8.30
C PHE A 34 -12.09 15.33 -9.68
N ASP A 35 -11.12 14.48 -9.97
CA ASP A 35 -10.31 14.57 -11.18
C ASP A 35 -9.66 13.20 -11.54
N PRO A 36 -10.44 12.25 -12.10
CA PRO A 36 -10.00 10.87 -12.33
C PRO A 36 -9.07 10.74 -13.55
N ARG A 37 -8.14 11.69 -13.74
CA ARG A 37 -7.14 11.60 -14.81
C ARG A 37 -6.17 10.44 -14.53
N PRO A 38 -5.89 9.58 -15.53
CA PRO A 38 -4.99 8.43 -15.35
C PRO A 38 -3.60 8.80 -14.82
N ILE A 39 -3.08 9.97 -15.20
CA ILE A 39 -1.79 10.48 -14.73
C ILE A 39 -1.73 10.55 -13.20
N TRP A 40 -2.76 11.09 -12.54
CA TRP A 40 -2.78 11.21 -11.07
C TRP A 40 -2.81 9.85 -10.39
N LEU A 41 -3.62 8.92 -10.92
CA LEU A 41 -3.73 7.57 -10.39
C LEU A 41 -2.40 6.83 -10.52
N VAL A 42 -1.76 6.87 -11.69
CA VAL A 42 -0.45 6.23 -11.91
C VAL A 42 0.62 6.81 -10.98
N THR A 43 0.67 8.13 -10.81
CA THR A 43 1.65 8.77 -9.91
C THR A 43 1.46 8.35 -8.46
N VAL A 44 0.23 8.39 -7.94
CA VAL A 44 -0.06 8.04 -6.54
C VAL A 44 0.17 6.55 -6.28
N PHE A 45 -0.25 5.67 -7.19
CA PHE A 45 0.05 4.25 -7.10
C PHE A 45 1.56 3.97 -7.15
N GLY A 46 2.31 4.63 -8.03
CA GLY A 46 3.76 4.48 -8.13
C GLY A 46 4.48 4.87 -6.84
N VAL A 47 4.16 6.05 -6.28
CA VAL A 47 4.73 6.51 -5.00
C VAL A 47 4.40 5.54 -3.87
N PHE A 48 3.15 5.07 -3.80
CA PHE A 48 2.72 4.14 -2.76
C PHE A 48 3.36 2.75 -2.89
N MET A 49 3.65 2.32 -4.11
CA MET A 49 4.34 1.05 -4.36
C MET A 49 5.79 1.10 -3.84
N VAL A 50 6.51 2.21 -4.10
CA VAL A 50 7.87 2.42 -3.56
C VAL A 50 7.85 2.41 -2.03
N TYR A 51 6.88 3.10 -1.42
CA TYR A 51 6.68 3.08 0.02
C TYR A 51 6.49 1.65 0.55
N ASN A 52 5.63 0.86 -0.10
CA ASN A 52 5.34 -0.51 0.34
C ASN A 52 6.55 -1.45 0.24
N VAL A 53 7.38 -1.30 -0.79
CA VAL A 53 8.63 -2.06 -0.92
C VAL A 53 9.57 -1.73 0.24
N MET A 54 9.73 -0.44 0.56
CA MET A 54 10.55 0.02 1.68
C MET A 54 10.01 -0.48 3.03
N ALA A 55 8.70 -0.39 3.24
CA ALA A 55 8.03 -0.85 4.46
C ALA A 55 8.15 -2.37 4.65
N THR A 56 8.00 -3.13 3.57
CA THR A 56 8.19 -4.60 3.55
C THR A 56 9.63 -4.98 3.88
N PHE A 57 10.60 -4.27 3.30
CA PHE A 57 12.02 -4.50 3.58
C PHE A 57 12.38 -4.18 5.04
N ALA A 58 11.85 -3.07 5.58
CA ALA A 58 12.00 -2.74 7.00
C ALA A 58 11.38 -3.82 7.89
N ALA A 59 10.14 -4.25 7.60
CA ALA A 59 9.47 -5.32 8.36
C ALA A 59 10.27 -6.64 8.35
N PHE A 60 10.90 -6.96 7.21
CA PHE A 60 11.79 -8.11 7.07
C PHE A 60 13.04 -7.99 7.97
N LEU A 61 13.72 -6.83 7.96
CA LEU A 61 14.90 -6.58 8.79
C LEU A 61 14.59 -6.68 10.29
N PHE A 62 13.42 -6.19 10.72
CA PHE A 62 12.99 -6.27 12.12
C PHE A 62 12.43 -7.64 12.53
N LYS A 63 12.55 -8.67 11.68
CA LYS A 63 12.07 -10.04 11.91
C LYS A 63 10.58 -10.12 12.26
N TYR A 64 9.76 -9.17 11.80
CA TYR A 64 8.31 -9.21 11.96
C TYR A 64 7.66 -10.15 10.94
N GLY A 65 8.08 -11.42 10.90
CA GLY A 65 7.76 -12.34 9.79
C GLY A 65 6.28 -12.46 9.41
N LYS A 66 5.37 -12.40 10.39
CA LYS A 66 3.91 -12.37 10.12
C LYS A 66 3.45 -11.06 9.47
N GLU A 67 3.97 -9.93 9.91
CA GLU A 67 3.62 -8.61 9.36
C GLU A 67 4.24 -8.41 7.97
N THR A 68 5.45 -8.93 7.75
CA THR A 68 6.10 -8.92 6.42
C THR A 68 5.27 -9.69 5.40
N LEU A 69 4.75 -10.86 5.76
CA LEU A 69 3.85 -11.64 4.88
C LEU A 69 2.55 -10.88 4.60
N TYR A 70 1.99 -10.21 5.61
CA TYR A 70 0.78 -9.41 5.45
C TYR A 70 1.00 -8.20 4.52
N LEU A 71 2.11 -7.47 4.70
CA LEU A 71 2.54 -6.37 3.83
C LEU A 71 2.79 -6.84 2.40
N LEU A 72 3.46 -7.99 2.21
CA LEU A 72 3.68 -8.59 0.89
C LEU A 72 2.36 -8.92 0.20
N PHE A 73 1.44 -9.57 0.92
CA PHE A 73 0.12 -9.91 0.39
C PHE A 73 -0.65 -8.66 -0.05
N LEU A 74 -0.72 -7.64 0.83
CA LEU A 74 -1.35 -6.36 0.51
C LEU A 74 -0.69 -5.67 -0.69
N THR A 75 0.64 -5.73 -0.80
CA THR A 75 1.38 -5.17 -1.93
C THR A 75 0.99 -5.86 -3.24
N ILE A 76 0.89 -7.20 -3.25
CA ILE A 76 0.46 -7.97 -4.41
C ILE A 76 -0.98 -7.62 -4.79
N CYS A 77 -1.89 -7.50 -3.80
CA CYS A 77 -3.27 -7.10 -4.06
C CYS A 77 -3.36 -5.72 -4.74
N ILE A 78 -2.59 -4.75 -4.26
CA ILE A 78 -2.58 -3.39 -4.83
C ILE A 78 -1.94 -3.37 -6.22
N ALA A 79 -0.84 -4.11 -6.40
CA ALA A 79 -0.21 -4.26 -7.71
C ALA A 79 -1.15 -4.93 -8.72
N GLY A 80 -1.91 -5.95 -8.30
CA GLY A 80 -2.91 -6.61 -9.11
C GLY A 80 -4.08 -5.69 -9.47
N ALA A 81 -4.61 -4.94 -8.50
CA ALA A 81 -5.67 -3.95 -8.73
C ALA A 81 -5.21 -2.85 -9.69
N PHE A 82 -3.98 -2.38 -9.55
CA PHE A 82 -3.38 -1.40 -10.46
C PHE A 82 -3.18 -1.96 -11.87
N GLY A 83 -2.66 -3.19 -11.99
CA GLY A 83 -2.49 -3.86 -13.27
C GLY A 83 -3.82 -4.09 -13.99
N PHE A 84 -4.87 -4.45 -13.26
CA PHE A 84 -6.22 -4.52 -13.79
C PHE A 84 -6.71 -3.15 -14.28
N PHE A 85 -6.54 -2.11 -13.47
CA PHE A 85 -6.92 -0.74 -13.84
C PHE A 85 -6.24 -0.26 -15.12
N ILE A 86 -4.92 -0.47 -15.24
CA ILE A 86 -4.18 -0.15 -16.47
C ILE A 86 -4.71 -0.96 -17.66
N ASN A 87 -4.92 -2.26 -17.51
CA ASN A 87 -5.42 -3.10 -18.60
C ASN A 87 -6.80 -2.63 -19.11
N THR A 88 -7.71 -2.29 -18.19
CA THR A 88 -9.03 -1.75 -18.55
C THR A 88 -8.91 -0.38 -19.24
N LEU A 89 -8.02 0.49 -18.77
CA LEU A 89 -7.74 1.79 -19.39
C LEU A 89 -7.21 1.63 -20.83
N PHE A 90 -6.25 0.73 -21.05
CA PHE A 90 -5.67 0.51 -22.37
C PHE A 90 -6.61 -0.23 -23.32
N LYS A 91 -7.46 -1.14 -22.82
CA LYS A 91 -8.49 -1.80 -23.64
C LYS A 91 -9.65 -0.89 -24.01
N GLY A 92 -10.02 0.07 -23.15
CA GLY A 92 -11.08 1.04 -23.45
C GLY A 92 -10.70 2.10 -24.47
N LEU A 93 -9.42 2.17 -24.87
CA LEU A 93 -8.87 3.14 -25.82
C LEU A 93 -8.63 2.57 -27.24
N SER A 94 -8.89 1.26 -27.44
CA SER A 94 -8.78 0.55 -28.74
C SER A 94 -10.16 0.31 -29.35
#